data_AF-A0A524EPF7-F1
#
_entry.id   AF-A0A524EPF7-F1
#
_cell.length_a   1.000
_cell.length_b   1.000
_cell.length_c   1.000
_cell.angle_alpha   90.00
_cell.angle_beta   90.00
_cell.angle_gamma   90.00
#
_symmetry.space_group_name_H-M   'P 1'
#
loop_
_entity.id
_entity.type
_entity.pdbx_description
1 polymer ?
#
loop_
_entity_poly.entity_id
_entity_poly.type
_entity_poly.pdbx_seq_one_letter_code
_entity_poly.pdbx_strand_id
1 'polypeptide(L)'
;MQDRSQSTTKQLVTQEGEEDPDKGWILPYSDGTHEIAKRVVVAALLAALSIAVTPTATYVPRLNWGIALFDPTSIFWIIAFLIGGIWVGLVSMSAGVLLLNFFDPFAPVGPFVKLLATLPMIVIPWLGTKFVQWRSEGDPSYHNSQEETEVGSGGRILSRPGFFATMMVLALLIRLIITIPVNLSIVPTLYGITDVEFIIIYTIVLNISTAFFDAFIPYLVVYPTSVYDNFKLW
;
A
#
# COMPACT_ATOMS: atom_id res chain seq x y z
N MET A 1 45.07 -3.77 52.61
CA MET A 1 44.35 -4.15 53.84
C MET A 1 42.99 -3.46 53.79
N GLN A 2 41.92 -4.27 53.87
CA GLN A 2 40.49 -3.93 54.04
C GLN A 2 39.83 -3.13 52.89
N ASP A 3 39.08 -3.74 51.97
CA ASP A 3 37.86 -4.57 52.08
C ASP A 3 36.61 -3.72 52.40
N ARG A 4 35.71 -3.60 51.41
CA ARG A 4 34.25 -3.59 51.57
C ARG A 4 33.56 -3.63 50.21
N SER A 5 33.43 -4.86 49.72
CA SER A 5 32.35 -5.28 48.82
C SER A 5 31.00 -4.94 49.44
N GLN A 6 30.23 -4.05 48.81
CA GLN A 6 28.79 -3.89 49.10
C GLN A 6 27.99 -4.63 48.02
N SER A 7 27.75 -5.90 48.32
CA SER A 7 26.74 -6.75 47.68
C SER A 7 25.37 -6.08 47.78
N THR A 8 24.89 -5.54 46.66
CA THR A 8 23.50 -5.08 46.54
C THR A 8 22.64 -6.29 46.22
N THR A 9 22.32 -7.05 47.26
CA THR A 9 21.32 -8.13 47.21
C THR A 9 19.96 -7.49 46.99
N LYS A 10 19.53 -7.41 45.72
CA LYS A 10 18.14 -7.10 45.36
C LYS A 10 17.26 -8.17 45.99
N GLN A 11 16.50 -7.77 47.02
CA GLN A 11 15.38 -8.53 47.52
C GLN A 11 14.36 -8.68 46.39
N LEU A 12 14.25 -9.89 45.85
CA LEU A 12 13.05 -10.34 45.15
C LEU A 12 11.96 -10.40 46.20
N VAL A 13 11.20 -9.30 46.31
CA VAL A 13 9.91 -9.31 46.99
C VAL A 13 8.98 -10.12 46.10
N THR A 14 8.83 -11.40 46.42
CA THR A 14 7.73 -12.22 45.94
C THR A 14 6.46 -11.63 46.51
N GLN A 15 5.81 -10.73 45.77
CA GLN A 15 4.41 -10.40 46.01
C GLN A 15 3.61 -11.62 45.57
N GLU A 16 3.35 -12.53 46.51
CA GLU A 16 2.25 -13.49 46.39
C GLU A 16 0.95 -12.68 46.47
N GLY A 17 0.47 -12.29 45.30
CA GLY A 17 -0.81 -11.63 45.13
C GLY A 17 -1.92 -12.60 45.50
N GLU A 18 -2.69 -12.20 46.51
CA GLU A 18 -3.99 -12.74 46.88
C GLU A 18 -4.84 -12.89 45.61
N GLU A 19 -5.07 -14.14 45.17
CA GLU A 19 -5.89 -14.48 44.01
C GLU A 19 -7.34 -14.11 44.33
N ASP A 20 -7.76 -12.92 43.90
CA ASP A 20 -9.14 -12.46 43.88
C ASP A 20 -9.93 -13.28 42.83
N PRO A 21 -10.79 -14.23 43.25
CA PRO A 21 -11.48 -15.16 42.35
C PRO A 21 -12.56 -14.48 41.50
N ASP A 22 -12.89 -13.21 41.78
CA ASP A 22 -13.87 -12.42 41.03
C ASP A 22 -13.23 -11.55 39.94
N LYS A 23 -11.90 -11.55 39.80
CA LYS A 23 -11.23 -10.97 38.64
C LYS A 23 -11.29 -11.95 37.47
N GLY A 24 -12.47 -12.00 36.85
CA GLY A 24 -12.69 -12.70 35.58
C GLY A 24 -11.54 -12.41 34.63
N TRP A 25 -10.96 -13.47 34.06
CA TRP A 25 -9.80 -13.51 33.17
C TRP A 25 -9.66 -12.28 32.27
N ILE A 26 -9.04 -11.22 32.78
CA ILE A 26 -8.58 -10.11 31.96
C ILE A 26 -7.31 -10.63 31.31
N LEU A 27 -7.48 -11.29 30.16
CA LEU A 27 -6.36 -11.66 29.31
C LEU A 27 -5.53 -10.38 29.09
N PRO A 28 -4.21 -10.43 29.28
CA PRO A 28 -3.35 -9.28 29.01
C PRO A 28 -3.49 -8.93 27.53
N TYR A 29 -4.27 -7.89 27.26
CA TYR A 29 -4.55 -7.39 25.93
C TYR A 29 -3.26 -6.72 25.41
N SER A 30 -2.55 -7.41 24.53
CA SER A 30 -1.36 -6.86 23.88
C SER A 30 -1.80 -5.87 22.79
N ASP A 31 -1.48 -4.58 22.98
CA ASP A 31 -1.85 -3.47 22.09
C ASP A 31 -1.53 -3.74 20.60
N GLY A 32 -0.51 -4.54 20.30
CA GLY A 32 -0.15 -4.93 18.93
C GLY A 32 -1.22 -5.78 18.21
N THR A 33 -2.07 -6.50 18.93
CA THR A 33 -3.11 -7.37 18.33
C THR A 33 -4.22 -6.52 17.68
N HIS A 34 -4.56 -5.38 18.29
CA HIS A 34 -5.61 -4.49 17.80
C HIS A 34 -5.19 -3.75 16.52
N GLU A 35 -3.92 -3.32 16.43
CA GLU A 35 -3.40 -2.66 15.25
C GLU A 35 -3.33 -3.58 14.04
N ILE A 36 -2.87 -4.82 14.24
CA ILE A 36 -2.85 -5.84 13.18
C ILE A 36 -4.28 -6.12 12.71
N ALA A 37 -5.23 -6.30 13.64
CA ALA A 37 -6.63 -6.51 13.29
C ALA A 37 -7.19 -5.35 12.45
N LYS A 38 -6.93 -4.09 12.82
CA LYS A 38 -7.33 -2.91 12.02
C LYS A 38 -6.73 -2.95 10.61
N ARG A 39 -5.43 -3.24 10.49
CA ARG A 39 -4.73 -3.32 9.19
C ARG A 39 -5.33 -4.40 8.30
N VAL A 40 -5.62 -5.59 8.85
CA VAL A 40 -6.29 -6.69 8.13
C VAL A 40 -7.69 -6.28 7.68
N VAL A 41 -8.49 -5.69 8.56
CA VAL A 41 -9.86 -5.26 8.25
C VAL A 41 -9.85 -4.20 7.15
N VAL A 42 -8.99 -3.19 7.23
CA VAL A 42 -8.87 -2.15 6.19
C VAL A 42 -8.44 -2.75 4.85
N ALA A 43 -7.44 -3.63 4.85
CA ALA A 43 -6.97 -4.30 3.63
C ALA A 43 -8.09 -5.12 2.98
N ALA A 44 -8.84 -5.90 3.77
CA ALA A 44 -9.94 -6.74 3.32
C ALA A 44 -11.13 -5.91 2.79
N LEU A 45 -11.52 -4.85 3.50
CA LEU A 45 -12.59 -3.96 3.08
C LEU A 45 -12.28 -3.27 1.75
N LEU A 46 -11.06 -2.73 1.61
CA LEU A 46 -10.65 -2.06 0.37
C LEU A 46 -10.46 -3.06 -0.79
N ALA A 47 -10.02 -4.30 -0.50
CA ALA A 47 -10.00 -5.36 -1.50
C ALA A 47 -11.43 -5.70 -1.97
N ALA A 48 -12.38 -5.88 -1.04
CA ALA A 48 -13.77 -6.16 -1.36
C ALA A 48 -14.43 -5.02 -2.16
N LEU A 49 -14.19 -3.77 -1.78
CA LEU A 49 -14.65 -2.59 -2.52
C LEU A 49 -14.07 -2.54 -3.92
N SER A 50 -12.79 -2.89 -4.07
CA SER A 50 -12.14 -2.98 -5.38
C SER A 50 -12.87 -3.95 -6.32
N ILE A 51 -13.38 -5.07 -5.80
CA ILE A 51 -14.16 -6.04 -6.56
C ILE A 51 -15.58 -5.55 -6.81
N ALA A 52 -16.21 -4.93 -5.82
CA ALA A 52 -17.56 -4.39 -5.94
C ALA A 52 -17.68 -3.35 -7.05
N VAL A 53 -16.60 -2.60 -7.34
CA VAL A 53 -16.58 -1.63 -8.44
C VAL A 53 -16.21 -2.23 -9.80
N THR A 54 -15.65 -3.45 -9.86
CA THR A 54 -15.21 -4.07 -11.13
C THR A 54 -16.28 -4.11 -12.22
N PRO A 55 -17.58 -4.39 -11.94
CA PRO A 55 -18.62 -4.37 -12.96
C PRO A 55 -18.73 -3.02 -13.68
N THR A 56 -18.33 -1.90 -13.06
CA THR A 56 -18.36 -0.59 -13.71
C THR A 56 -17.44 -0.53 -14.93
N ALA A 57 -16.37 -1.33 -14.94
CA ALA A 57 -15.43 -1.42 -16.04
C ALA A 57 -15.99 -2.16 -17.28
N THR A 58 -17.21 -2.71 -17.21
CA THR A 58 -17.92 -3.25 -18.38
C THR A 58 -18.59 -2.13 -19.20
N TYR A 59 -18.85 -0.98 -18.60
CA TYR A 59 -19.41 0.20 -19.26
C TYR A 59 -18.34 1.13 -19.85
N VAL A 60 -17.06 0.88 -19.56
CA VAL A 60 -15.93 1.68 -20.04
C VAL A 60 -15.38 1.06 -21.32
N PRO A 61 -15.05 1.86 -22.36
CA PRO A 61 -14.39 1.35 -23.55
C PRO A 61 -13.11 0.56 -23.21
N ARG A 62 -13.02 -0.65 -23.76
CA ARG A 62 -11.87 -1.55 -23.64
C ARG A 62 -11.26 -1.81 -25.01
N LEU A 63 -9.95 -2.03 -25.04
CA LEU A 63 -9.30 -2.62 -26.21
C LEU A 63 -9.56 -4.13 -26.25
N ASN A 64 -9.40 -4.72 -27.43
CA ASN A 64 -9.67 -6.14 -27.67
C ASN A 64 -8.83 -7.11 -26.82
N TRP A 65 -7.72 -6.65 -26.23
CA TRP A 65 -6.89 -7.44 -25.31
C TRP A 65 -7.08 -7.10 -23.82
N GLY A 66 -8.17 -6.40 -23.49
CA GLY A 66 -8.67 -6.29 -22.12
C GLY A 66 -8.24 -5.07 -21.32
N ILE A 67 -7.37 -4.20 -21.86
CA ILE A 67 -7.03 -2.93 -21.19
C ILE A 67 -8.22 -1.96 -21.30
N ALA A 68 -8.73 -1.53 -20.15
CA ALA A 68 -9.76 -0.50 -20.05
C ALA A 68 -9.15 0.90 -20.03
N LEU A 69 -9.87 1.88 -20.60
CA LEU A 69 -9.46 3.29 -20.56
C LEU A 69 -9.43 3.85 -19.12
N PHE A 70 -10.38 3.40 -18.30
CA PHE A 70 -10.52 3.76 -16.91
C PHE A 70 -10.93 2.51 -16.13
N ASP A 71 -10.24 2.25 -15.03
CA ASP A 71 -10.51 1.09 -14.20
C ASP A 71 -10.34 1.45 -12.71
N PRO A 72 -11.44 1.50 -11.94
CA PRO A 72 -11.39 2.00 -10.58
C PRO A 72 -10.82 1.02 -9.55
N THR A 73 -10.54 -0.25 -9.88
CA THR A 73 -10.12 -1.22 -8.85
C THR A 73 -8.81 -0.80 -8.15
N SER A 74 -7.82 -0.30 -8.90
CA SER A 74 -6.49 0.07 -8.39
C SER A 74 -6.52 1.29 -7.48
N ILE A 75 -7.54 2.15 -7.61
CA ILE A 75 -7.78 3.29 -6.72
C ILE A 75 -7.89 2.81 -5.27
N PHE A 76 -8.66 1.74 -5.02
CA PHE A 76 -8.85 1.21 -3.67
C PHE A 76 -7.57 0.61 -3.08
N TRP A 77 -6.74 -0.03 -3.92
CA TRP A 77 -5.46 -0.58 -3.49
C TRP A 77 -4.45 0.51 -3.11
N ILE A 78 -4.43 1.60 -3.88
CA ILE A 78 -3.57 2.75 -3.58
C ILE A 78 -4.10 3.51 -2.36
N ILE A 79 -5.42 3.64 -2.18
CA ILE A 79 -6.01 4.15 -0.93
C ILE A 79 -5.57 3.28 0.26
N ALA A 80 -5.61 1.95 0.12
CA ALA A 80 -5.19 1.01 1.16
C ALA A 80 -3.72 1.24 1.56
N PHE A 81 -2.86 1.43 0.56
CA PHE A 81 -1.47 1.83 0.75
C PHE A 81 -1.32 3.18 1.47
N LEU A 82 -2.02 4.22 1.02
CA LEU A 82 -1.92 5.55 1.61
C LEU A 82 -2.43 5.60 3.06
N ILE A 83 -3.41 4.76 3.42
CA ILE A 83 -3.96 4.69 4.78
C ILE A 83 -3.09 3.82 5.70
N GLY A 84 -2.65 2.64 5.25
CA GLY A 84 -2.06 1.61 6.10
C GLY A 84 -0.66 1.15 5.73
N GLY A 85 0.03 1.88 4.85
CA GLY A 85 1.39 1.58 4.44
C GLY A 85 1.49 0.42 3.45
N ILE A 86 2.74 0.02 3.18
CA ILE A 86 3.07 -0.97 2.16
C ILE A 86 2.37 -2.30 2.38
N TRP A 87 2.28 -2.77 3.63
CA TRP A 87 1.70 -4.07 3.94
C TRP A 87 0.19 -4.11 3.63
N VAL A 88 -0.56 -3.12 4.10
CA VAL A 88 -2.02 -3.02 3.86
C VAL A 88 -2.30 -2.87 2.37
N GLY A 89 -1.52 -2.03 1.67
CA GLY A 89 -1.61 -1.87 0.21
C GLY A 89 -1.37 -3.17 -0.56
N LEU A 90 -0.27 -3.89 -0.25
CA LEU A 90 0.08 -5.13 -0.93
C LEU A 90 -0.90 -6.27 -0.65
N VAL A 91 -1.38 -6.41 0.59
CA VAL A 91 -2.39 -7.41 0.95
C VAL A 91 -3.70 -7.10 0.24
N SER A 92 -4.14 -5.84 0.25
CA SER A 92 -5.37 -5.40 -0.44
C SER A 92 -5.30 -5.65 -1.95
N MET A 93 -4.18 -5.28 -2.58
CA MET A 93 -3.93 -5.51 -3.99
C MET A 93 -3.89 -7.01 -4.33
N SER A 94 -3.20 -7.83 -3.52
CA SER A 94 -3.08 -9.27 -3.77
C SER A 94 -4.44 -9.96 -3.65
N ALA A 95 -5.21 -9.65 -2.60
CA ALA A 95 -6.56 -10.16 -2.43
C ALA A 95 -7.50 -9.69 -3.56
N GLY A 96 -7.40 -8.41 -3.95
CA GLY A 96 -8.13 -7.85 -5.08
C GLY A 96 -7.81 -8.56 -6.39
N VAL A 97 -6.54 -8.79 -6.70
CA VAL A 97 -6.13 -9.51 -7.91
C VAL A 97 -6.62 -10.96 -7.91
N LEU A 98 -6.52 -11.66 -6.78
CA LEU A 98 -7.05 -13.02 -6.65
C LEU A 98 -8.55 -13.07 -6.92
N LEU A 99 -9.32 -12.16 -6.32
CA LEU A 99 -10.76 -12.09 -6.52
C LEU A 99 -11.15 -11.62 -7.93
N LEU A 100 -10.38 -10.71 -8.54
CA LEU A 100 -10.61 -10.24 -9.91
C LEU A 100 -10.58 -11.38 -10.94
N ASN A 101 -9.83 -12.47 -10.70
CA ASN A 101 -9.83 -13.63 -11.59
C ASN A 101 -11.20 -14.27 -11.78
N PHE A 102 -12.16 -14.06 -10.87
CA PHE A 102 -13.51 -14.59 -10.97
C PHE A 102 -14.50 -13.66 -11.70
N PHE A 103 -14.12 -12.38 -11.90
CA PHE A 103 -15.03 -11.36 -12.45
C PHE A 103 -14.51 -10.72 -13.74
N ASP A 104 -13.21 -10.75 -14.01
CA ASP A 104 -12.64 -10.15 -15.21
C ASP A 104 -12.76 -11.12 -16.41
N PRO A 105 -13.30 -10.68 -17.57
CA PRO A 105 -13.48 -11.52 -18.75
C PRO A 105 -12.16 -11.93 -19.42
N PHE A 106 -11.05 -11.25 -19.10
CA PHE A 106 -9.70 -11.55 -19.58
C PHE A 106 -8.85 -12.23 -18.49
N ALA A 107 -9.49 -12.78 -17.44
CA ALA A 107 -8.80 -13.57 -16.44
C ALA A 107 -8.11 -14.80 -17.07
N PRO A 108 -6.88 -15.16 -16.62
CA PRO A 108 -6.11 -14.52 -15.55
C PRO A 108 -5.17 -13.39 -16.01
N VAL A 109 -5.08 -13.17 -17.33
CA VAL A 109 -4.08 -12.27 -17.93
C VAL A 109 -4.34 -10.81 -17.54
N GLY A 110 -5.60 -10.35 -17.63
CA GLY A 110 -6.00 -8.99 -17.27
C GLY A 110 -5.60 -8.62 -15.83
N PRO A 111 -6.06 -9.38 -14.80
CA PRO A 111 -5.68 -9.17 -13.41
C PRO A 111 -4.17 -9.19 -13.17
N PHE A 112 -3.43 -10.09 -13.84
CA PHE A 112 -1.97 -10.16 -13.71
C PHE A 112 -1.25 -8.95 -14.30
N VAL A 113 -1.61 -8.51 -15.50
CA VAL A 113 -1.03 -7.29 -16.10
C VAL A 113 -1.36 -6.07 -15.24
N LYS A 114 -2.55 -6.02 -14.65
CA LYS A 114 -2.95 -4.96 -13.72
C LYS A 114 -2.15 -4.95 -12.43
N LEU A 115 -1.86 -6.12 -11.86
CA LEU A 115 -0.95 -6.27 -10.72
C LEU A 115 0.41 -5.64 -11.05
N LEU A 116 1.00 -6.02 -12.19
CA LEU A 116 2.29 -5.49 -12.64
C LEU A 116 2.26 -3.97 -12.88
N ALA A 117 1.14 -3.45 -13.37
CA ALA A 117 0.96 -2.02 -13.62
C ALA A 117 0.80 -1.21 -12.31
N THR A 118 0.18 -1.80 -11.27
CA THR A 118 -0.12 -1.10 -10.02
C THR A 118 1.00 -1.24 -8.98
N LEU A 119 1.77 -2.32 -9.01
CA LEU A 119 2.86 -2.56 -8.07
C LEU A 119 3.86 -1.38 -7.99
N PRO A 120 4.35 -0.77 -9.10
CA PRO A 120 5.23 0.40 -9.04
C PRO A 120 4.59 1.60 -8.33
N MET A 121 3.28 1.79 -8.50
CA MET A 121 2.51 2.88 -7.91
C MET A 121 2.42 2.80 -6.39
N ILE A 122 2.69 1.62 -5.81
CA ILE A 122 2.74 1.39 -4.37
C ILE A 122 4.19 1.37 -3.88
N VAL A 123 5.06 0.59 -4.54
CA VAL A 123 6.43 0.33 -4.09
C VAL A 123 7.31 1.59 -4.20
N ILE A 124 7.19 2.36 -5.28
CA ILE A 124 8.06 3.53 -5.49
C ILE A 124 7.79 4.64 -4.46
N PRO A 125 6.54 5.07 -4.20
CA PRO A 125 6.28 6.03 -3.13
C PRO A 125 6.71 5.52 -1.75
N TRP A 126 6.54 4.23 -1.46
CA TRP A 126 7.03 3.63 -0.22
C TRP A 126 8.56 3.74 -0.09
N LEU A 127 9.31 3.35 -1.12
CA LEU A 127 10.77 3.51 -1.15
C LEU A 127 11.18 4.97 -1.00
N GLY A 128 10.44 5.88 -1.62
CA GLY A 128 10.63 7.32 -1.45
C GLY A 128 10.54 7.75 0.01
N THR A 129 9.53 7.29 0.76
CA THR A 129 9.42 7.61 2.19
C THR A 129 10.60 7.08 3.00
N LYS A 130 11.07 5.87 2.70
CA LYS A 130 12.22 5.25 3.37
C LYS A 130 13.53 5.98 3.07
N PHE A 131 13.70 6.42 1.83
CA PHE A 131 14.86 7.21 1.43
C PHE A 131 14.95 8.56 2.17
N VAL A 132 13.80 9.24 2.35
CA VAL A 132 13.74 10.49 3.12
C VAL A 132 14.04 10.24 4.60
N GLN A 133 13.46 9.19 5.19
CA GLN A 133 13.72 8.81 6.59
C GLN A 133 15.20 8.52 6.83
N TRP A 134 15.79 7.67 6.00
CA TRP A 134 17.21 7.32 6.07
C TRP A 134 18.15 8.53 5.95
N ARG A 135 17.80 9.50 5.09
CA ARG A 135 18.60 10.72 4.93
C ARG A 135 18.53 11.64 6.16
N SER A 136 17.42 11.63 6.89
CA SER A 136 17.23 12.45 8.09
C SER A 136 17.93 11.88 9.33
N GLU A 137 18.16 10.57 9.40
CA GLU A 137 18.85 9.90 10.53
C GLU A 137 20.31 10.37 10.70
N GLY A 138 20.91 10.97 9.66
CA GLY A 138 22.28 11.50 9.72
C GLY A 138 22.42 12.91 10.31
N ASP A 139 21.33 13.60 10.67
CA ASP A 139 21.37 14.96 11.22
C ASP A 139 21.21 14.93 12.76
N PRO A 140 22.26 15.30 13.54
CA PRO A 140 22.21 15.34 15.00
C PRO A 140 21.10 16.25 15.56
N SER A 141 20.64 17.22 14.77
CA SER A 141 19.57 18.17 15.16
C SER A 141 18.18 17.52 15.20
N TYR A 142 18.03 16.31 14.64
CA TYR A 142 16.75 15.61 14.51
C TYR A 142 16.35 14.79 15.76
N HIS A 143 17.31 14.50 16.65
CA HIS A 143 17.12 13.62 17.81
C HIS A 143 16.14 14.14 18.87
N ASN A 144 15.92 15.46 18.99
CA ASN A 144 15.03 16.03 20.00
C ASN A 144 13.52 15.95 19.67
N SER A 145 13.15 15.35 18.53
CA SER A 145 11.74 15.22 18.08
C SER A 145 11.30 13.77 17.83
N GLN A 146 12.11 12.81 18.30
CA GLN A 146 12.03 11.40 17.92
C GLN A 146 11.03 10.58 18.75
N GLU A 147 10.60 11.06 19.92
CA GLU A 147 9.80 10.25 20.87
C GLU A 147 8.32 10.08 20.47
N GLU A 148 7.79 10.83 19.48
CA GLU A 148 6.39 10.73 19.02
C GLU A 148 6.20 10.15 17.60
N THR A 149 7.26 9.79 16.86
CA THR A 149 7.19 9.82 15.38
C THR A 149 7.57 8.53 14.63
N GLU A 150 7.47 7.33 15.22
CA GLU A 150 7.67 6.10 14.43
C GLU A 150 6.40 5.59 13.74
N VAL A 151 5.25 5.63 14.43
CA VAL A 151 3.96 5.18 13.88
C VAL A 151 3.28 6.36 13.16
N GLY A 152 3.21 6.33 11.84
CA GLY A 152 2.61 7.39 11.02
C GLY A 152 3.57 8.38 10.35
N SER A 153 4.88 8.13 10.32
CA SER A 153 5.81 9.06 9.66
C SER A 153 5.70 9.00 8.12
N GLY A 154 5.52 7.81 7.54
CA GLY A 154 5.51 7.64 6.08
C GLY A 154 4.34 8.32 5.38
N GLY A 155 3.12 8.20 5.92
CA GLY A 155 1.94 8.83 5.33
C GLY A 155 1.95 10.37 5.44
N ARG A 156 2.55 10.94 6.51
CA ARG A 156 2.79 12.40 6.61
C ARG A 156 3.80 12.92 5.60
N ILE A 157 4.78 12.11 5.19
CA ILE A 157 5.72 12.49 4.13
C ILE A 157 4.99 12.53 2.77
N LEU A 158 4.15 11.52 2.52
CA LEU A 158 3.35 11.42 1.28
C LEU A 158 2.19 12.42 1.19
N SER A 159 1.77 13.05 2.30
CA SER A 159 0.74 14.10 2.24
C SER A 159 1.21 15.35 1.51
N ARG A 160 2.53 15.56 1.40
CA ARG A 160 3.12 16.68 0.68
C ARG A 160 2.89 16.51 -0.83
N PRO A 161 2.10 17.40 -1.48
CA PRO A 161 1.67 17.20 -2.87
C PRO A 161 2.84 17.08 -3.85
N GLY A 162 3.88 17.92 -3.69
CA GLY A 162 5.04 17.89 -4.58
C GLY A 162 5.85 16.59 -4.45
N PHE A 163 6.00 16.07 -3.23
CA PHE A 163 6.71 14.82 -3.00
C PHE A 163 5.92 13.63 -3.57
N PHE A 164 4.62 13.55 -3.27
CA PHE A 164 3.75 12.53 -3.81
C PHE A 164 3.74 12.54 -5.35
N ALA A 165 3.50 13.70 -5.96
CA ALA A 165 3.48 13.83 -7.41
C ALA A 165 4.81 13.38 -8.05
N THR A 166 5.94 13.74 -7.45
CA THR A 166 7.27 13.29 -7.94
C THR A 166 7.40 11.77 -7.87
N MET A 167 6.99 11.15 -6.77
CA MET A 167 7.03 9.70 -6.62
C MET A 167 6.07 8.99 -7.58
N MET A 168 4.89 9.54 -7.84
CA MET A 168 3.92 8.97 -8.78
C MET A 168 4.38 9.09 -10.24
N VAL A 169 5.06 10.19 -10.60
CA VAL A 169 5.71 10.31 -11.92
C VAL A 169 6.81 9.26 -12.08
N LEU A 170 7.65 9.09 -11.06
CA LEU A 170 8.69 8.04 -11.09
C LEU A 170 8.06 6.64 -11.19
N ALA A 171 6.99 6.39 -10.44
CA ALA A 171 6.23 5.14 -10.50
C ALA A 171 5.64 4.87 -11.90
N LEU A 172 5.10 5.91 -12.56
CA LEU A 172 4.61 5.83 -13.93
C LEU A 172 5.72 5.45 -14.91
N LEU A 173 6.93 6.01 -14.77
CA LEU A 173 8.05 5.65 -15.65
C LEU A 173 8.43 4.17 -15.49
N ILE A 174 8.53 3.67 -14.25
CA ILE A 174 8.80 2.25 -13.98
C ILE A 174 7.65 1.37 -14.48
N ARG A 175 6.40 1.81 -14.30
CA ARG A 175 5.22 1.14 -14.84
C ARG A 175 5.30 0.97 -16.36
N LEU A 176 5.66 2.03 -17.10
CA LEU A 176 5.83 1.94 -18.56
C LEU A 176 6.96 1.00 -18.98
N ILE A 177 8.10 1.05 -18.27
CA ILE A 177 9.24 0.14 -18.52
C ILE A 177 8.82 -1.32 -18.38
N ILE A 178 7.92 -1.63 -17.44
CA ILE A 178 7.42 -2.99 -17.21
C ILE A 178 6.30 -3.35 -18.20
N THR A 179 5.31 -2.47 -18.38
CA THR A 179 4.09 -2.84 -19.11
C THR A 179 4.25 -2.86 -20.62
N ILE A 180 5.16 -2.07 -21.20
CA ILE A 180 5.45 -2.09 -22.64
C ILE A 180 5.98 -3.45 -23.09
N PRO A 181 7.07 -4.01 -22.54
CA PRO A 181 7.57 -5.32 -22.96
C PRO A 181 6.58 -6.45 -22.67
N VAL A 182 5.83 -6.35 -21.56
CA VAL A 182 4.76 -7.31 -21.23
C VAL A 182 3.67 -7.29 -22.31
N ASN A 183 3.18 -6.12 -22.72
CA ASN A 183 2.16 -6.02 -23.78
C ASN A 183 2.70 -6.46 -25.14
N LEU A 184 3.94 -6.09 -25.49
CA LEU A 184 4.59 -6.56 -26.73
C LEU A 184 4.74 -8.08 -26.78
N SER A 185 4.84 -8.74 -25.64
CA SER A 185 4.93 -10.21 -25.57
C SER A 185 3.55 -10.86 -25.58
N ILE A 186 2.62 -10.35 -24.78
CA ILE A 186 1.29 -10.95 -24.55
C ILE A 186 0.34 -10.70 -25.73
N VAL A 187 0.29 -9.47 -26.25
CA VAL A 187 -0.72 -9.07 -27.22
C VAL A 187 -0.60 -9.85 -28.54
N PRO A 188 0.58 -9.98 -29.16
CA PRO A 188 0.73 -10.80 -30.37
C PRO A 188 0.46 -12.28 -30.11
N THR A 189 0.93 -12.80 -28.97
CA THR A 189 0.88 -14.24 -28.65
C THR A 189 -0.55 -14.71 -28.35
N LEU A 190 -1.33 -13.94 -27.60
CA LEU A 190 -2.66 -14.35 -27.15
C LEU A 190 -3.80 -13.80 -27.99
N TYR A 191 -3.60 -12.66 -28.65
CA TYR A 191 -4.66 -11.95 -29.38
C TYR A 191 -4.39 -11.79 -30.88
N GLY A 192 -3.23 -12.23 -31.37
CA GLY A 192 -2.90 -12.23 -32.81
C GLY A 192 -2.69 -10.84 -33.42
N ILE A 193 -2.63 -9.79 -32.61
CA ILE A 193 -2.37 -8.42 -33.06
C ILE A 193 -0.86 -8.24 -33.16
N THR A 194 -0.33 -8.13 -34.38
CA THR A 194 1.12 -8.04 -34.65
C THR A 194 1.59 -6.62 -34.94
N ASP A 195 0.68 -5.64 -34.96
CA ASP A 195 1.03 -4.22 -35.15
C ASP A 195 1.71 -3.65 -33.89
N VAL A 196 3.05 -3.61 -33.95
CA VAL A 196 3.91 -3.16 -32.85
C VAL A 196 3.68 -1.69 -32.51
N GLU A 197 3.50 -0.84 -33.53
CA GLU A 197 3.30 0.59 -33.33
C GLU A 197 1.99 0.84 -32.58
N PHE A 198 0.92 0.17 -33.02
CA PHE A 198 -0.37 0.21 -32.36
C PHE A 198 -0.29 -0.26 -30.89
N ILE A 199 0.38 -1.38 -30.61
CA ILE A 199 0.54 -1.88 -29.23
C ILE A 199 1.28 -0.87 -28.35
N ILE A 200 2.37 -0.28 -28.84
CA ILE A 200 3.18 0.67 -28.07
C ILE A 200 2.38 1.93 -27.77
N ILE A 201 1.78 2.55 -28.78
CA ILE A 201 1.03 3.82 -28.64
C ILE A 201 -0.09 3.65 -27.62
N TYR A 202 -0.92 2.62 -27.79
CA TYR A 202 -2.05 2.40 -26.87
C TYR A 202 -1.61 1.99 -25.47
N THR A 203 -0.54 1.19 -25.34
CA THR A 203 0.01 0.84 -24.02
C THR A 203 0.46 2.10 -23.29
N ILE A 204 1.16 3.02 -23.96
CA ILE A 204 1.60 4.28 -23.36
C ILE A 204 0.41 5.15 -22.95
N VAL A 205 -0.51 5.43 -23.88
CA VAL A 205 -1.66 6.32 -23.64
C VAL A 205 -2.53 5.81 -22.50
N LEU A 206 -2.84 4.51 -22.49
CA LEU A 206 -3.70 3.90 -21.47
C LEU A 206 -3.02 3.82 -20.11
N ASN A 207 -1.72 3.50 -20.05
CA ASN A 207 -0.98 3.49 -18.77
C ASN A 207 -0.83 4.89 -18.18
N ILE A 208 -0.58 5.92 -19.00
CA ILE A 208 -0.55 7.32 -18.53
C ILE A 208 -1.92 7.72 -17.97
N SER A 209 -2.99 7.46 -18.72
CA SER A 209 -4.35 7.86 -18.33
C SER A 209 -4.78 7.18 -17.03
N THR A 210 -4.62 5.86 -16.95
CA THR A 210 -4.96 5.10 -15.74
C THR A 210 -4.07 5.47 -14.56
N ALA A 211 -2.75 5.62 -14.76
CA ALA A 211 -1.84 6.04 -13.68
C ALA A 211 -2.17 7.43 -13.13
N PHE A 212 -2.62 8.34 -14.00
CA PHE A 212 -3.09 9.66 -13.58
C PHE A 212 -4.27 9.54 -12.61
N PHE A 213 -5.31 8.77 -12.95
CA PHE A 213 -6.46 8.58 -12.07
C PHE A 213 -6.14 7.79 -10.80
N ASP A 214 -5.31 6.76 -10.93
CA ASP A 214 -4.76 5.94 -9.84
C ASP A 214 -3.95 6.78 -8.83
N ALA A 215 -3.30 7.86 -9.28
CA ALA A 215 -2.59 8.78 -8.39
C ALA A 215 -3.51 9.86 -7.84
N PHE A 216 -4.29 10.49 -8.70
CA PHE A 216 -5.05 11.69 -8.40
C PHE A 216 -6.22 11.42 -7.45
N ILE A 217 -7.01 10.37 -7.72
CA ILE A 217 -8.21 10.08 -6.93
C ILE A 217 -7.84 9.66 -5.50
N PRO A 218 -6.93 8.70 -5.25
CA PRO A 218 -6.52 8.35 -3.89
C PRO A 218 -5.94 9.54 -3.12
N TYR A 219 -5.15 10.40 -3.77
CA TYR A 219 -4.61 11.59 -3.13
C TYR A 219 -5.73 12.52 -2.63
N LEU A 220 -6.72 12.80 -3.48
CA LEU A 220 -7.87 13.64 -3.13
C LEU A 220 -8.78 13.00 -2.07
N VAL A 221 -8.88 11.68 -2.04
CA VAL A 221 -9.71 10.96 -1.07
C VAL A 221 -9.04 10.85 0.29
N VAL A 222 -7.71 10.74 0.37
CA VAL A 222 -7.02 10.43 1.64
C VAL A 222 -6.55 11.67 2.40
N TYR A 223 -6.00 12.67 1.71
CA TYR A 223 -5.36 13.80 2.38
C TYR A 223 -6.29 14.98 2.68
N PRO A 224 -7.12 15.48 1.73
CA PRO A 224 -8.09 16.52 2.03
C PRO A 224 -9.15 16.15 3.07
N THR A 225 -9.45 14.85 3.21
CA THR A 225 -10.53 14.35 4.08
C THR A 225 -10.05 14.00 5.50
N SER A 226 -8.75 14.15 5.79
CA SER A 226 -8.12 13.68 7.03
C SER A 226 -8.37 12.20 7.34
N VAL A 227 -8.74 11.37 6.36
CA VAL A 227 -8.87 9.91 6.54
C VAL A 227 -7.57 9.35 7.08
N TYR A 228 -6.43 9.80 6.55
CA TYR A 228 -5.13 9.43 7.07
C TYR A 228 -4.94 9.74 8.57
N ASP A 229 -5.30 10.94 9.00
CA ASP A 229 -5.10 11.40 10.39
C ASP A 229 -5.96 10.63 11.40
N ASN A 230 -7.08 10.06 10.95
CA ASN A 230 -7.96 9.25 11.80
C ASN A 230 -7.48 7.81 11.95
N PHE A 231 -6.87 7.23 10.91
CA PHE A 231 -6.46 5.83 10.92
C PHE A 231 -5.00 5.65 11.38
N LYS A 232 -4.07 6.53 10.95
CA LYS A 232 -2.63 6.51 11.28
C LYS A 232 -1.99 5.11 11.26
N LEU A 233 -2.40 4.25 10.33
CA LEU A 233 -1.99 2.84 10.30
C LEU A 233 -0.60 2.61 9.69
N TRP A 234 0.17 3.66 9.43
CA TRP A 234 1.50 3.61 8.80
C TRP A 234 2.60 3.20 9.77
#